data_AF-A0A7J8W9U8-F1
#
_entry.id   AF-A0A7J8W9U8-F1
#
_cell.length_a   1.000
_cell.length_b   1.000
_cell.length_c   1.000
_cell.angle_alpha   90.00
_cell.angle_beta   90.00
_cell.angle_gamma   90.00
#
_symmetry.space_group_name_H-M   'P 1'
#
loop_
_entity.id
_entity.type
_entity.pdbx_description
1 polymer ?
#
loop_
_entity_poly.entity_id
_entity_poly.type
_entity_poly.pdbx_seq_one_letter_code
_entity_poly.pdbx_strand_id
1 'polypeptide(L)' 'MGSSPAPAPAPAPSSDGTAIDQGIAYILLLLALAITYLIH' A
#
# COMPACT_ATOMS: atom_id res chain seq x y z
N MET A 1 17.72 40.19 19.12
CA MET A 1 18.12 38.86 18.62
C MET A 1 16.89 37.97 18.69
N GLY A 2 16.37 37.50 17.56
CA GLY A 2 15.18 36.64 17.54
C GLY A 2 15.19 35.80 16.27
N SER A 3 15.76 34.60 16.36
CA SER A 3 15.67 33.59 15.30
C SER A 3 14.34 32.85 15.47
N SER A 4 13.38 33.15 14.60
CA SER A 4 12.10 32.41 14.57
C SER A 4 12.39 30.94 14.24
N PRO A 5 11.80 29.95 14.95
CA PRO A 5 12.04 28.55 14.66
C PRO A 5 11.49 28.18 13.28
N ALA A 6 12.28 27.43 12.50
CA ALA A 6 11.83 26.91 11.21
C ALA A 6 10.67 25.92 11.41
N PRO A 7 9.65 25.91 10.54
CA PRO A 7 8.55 24.95 10.61
C PRO A 7 9.07 23.51 10.53
N ALA A 8 8.48 22.60 11.33
CA ALA A 8 8.81 21.19 11.26
C ALA A 8 8.44 20.60 9.86
N PRO A 9 9.19 19.62 9.34
CA PRO A 9 8.89 18.97 8.07
C PRO A 9 7.47 18.38 8.06
N ALA A 10 6.74 18.58 6.96
CA ALA A 10 5.43 17.95 6.79
C ALA A 10 5.57 16.41 6.72
N PRO A 11 4.59 15.63 7.24
CA PRO A 11 4.60 14.17 7.12
C PRO A 11 4.69 13.71 5.66
N ALA A 12 5.45 12.65 5.41
CA ALA A 12 5.52 12.05 4.08
C ALA A 12 4.13 11.55 3.64
N PRO A 13 3.75 11.73 2.36
CA PRO A 13 2.48 11.23 1.87
C PRO A 13 2.42 9.71 2.01
N SER A 14 1.34 9.20 2.61
CA SER A 14 0.97 7.80 2.53
C SER A 14 0.77 7.44 1.05
N SER A 15 1.50 6.44 0.55
CA SER A 15 1.37 6.00 -0.84
C SER A 15 0.23 4.98 -0.95
N ASP A 16 -0.95 5.42 -1.40
CA ASP A 16 -2.13 4.58 -1.63
C ASP A 16 -1.85 3.36 -2.55
N GLY A 17 -0.76 3.41 -3.32
CA GLY A 17 -0.28 2.32 -4.15
C GLY A 17 0.05 1.03 -3.37
N THR A 18 0.45 1.11 -2.09
CA THR A 18 0.68 -0.10 -1.27
C THR A 18 -0.61 -0.85 -0.98
N ALA A 19 -1.70 -0.13 -0.65
CA ALA A 19 -2.99 -0.76 -0.38
C ALA A 19 -3.56 -1.41 -1.66
N ILE A 20 -3.37 -0.76 -2.81
CA ILE A 20 -3.76 -1.29 -4.12
C ILE A 20 -2.97 -2.56 -4.46
N ASP A 21 -1.64 -2.54 -4.27
CA ASP A 21 -0.77 -3.69 -4.53
C ASP A 21 -1.14 -4.91 -3.66
N GLN A 22 -1.37 -4.69 -2.36
CA GLN A 22 -1.83 -5.73 -1.43
C GLN A 22 -3.19 -6.32 -1.83
N GLY A 23 -4.11 -5.48 -2.31
CA GLY A 23 -5.40 -5.92 -2.84
C GLY A 23 -5.25 -6.80 -4.07
N ILE A 24 -4.42 -6.38 -5.03
CA ILE A 24 -4.11 -7.16 -6.24
C ILE A 24 -3.47 -8.49 -5.87
N ALA A 25 -2.49 -8.49 -4.95
CA ALA A 25 -1.84 -9.71 -4.48
C ALA A 25 -2.83 -10.71 -3.86
N TYR A 26 -3.79 -10.22 -3.07
CA TYR A 26 -4.82 -11.08 -2.47
C TYR A 26 -5.78 -11.66 -3.52
N ILE A 27 -6.20 -10.85 -4.49
CA ILE A 27 -7.04 -11.32 -5.61
C ILE A 27 -6.30 -12.37 -6.43
N LEU A 28 -5.02 -12.16 -6.73
CA LEU A 28 -4.20 -13.13 -7.46
C LEU A 28 -4.07 -14.46 -6.70
N LEU A 29 -3.88 -14.41 -5.38
CA LEU A 29 -3.84 -15.60 -4.54
C LEU A 29 -5.17 -16.35 -4.56
N LEU A 30 -6.29 -15.65 -4.40
CA LEU A 30 -7.62 -16.28 -4.47
C LEU A 30 -7.92 -16.85 -5.86
N LEU A 31 -7.51 -16.14 -6.92
CA LEU A 31 -7.67 -16.60 -8.29
C LEU A 31 -6.87 -17.89 -8.53
N ALA A 32 -5.60 -17.93 -8.09
CA ALA A 32 -4.77 -19.13 -8.19
C ALA A 32 -5.40 -20.32 -7.45
N LEU A 33 -5.86 -20.08 -6.21
CA LEU A 33 -6.52 -21.10 -5.40
C LEU A 33 -7.80 -21.63 -6.07
N ALA A 34 -8.63 -20.73 -6.62
CA ALA A 34 -9.83 -21.10 -7.35
C ALA A 34 -9.52 -21.92 -8.61
N ILE A 35 -8.55 -21.50 -9.41
CA ILE A 35 -8.11 -22.24 -10.60
C ILE A 35 -7.65 -23.66 -10.23
N THR A 36 -6.83 -23.79 -9.18
CA THR A 36 -6.40 -25.11 -8.68
C THR A 36 -7.59 -25.97 -8.29
N TYR A 37 -8.52 -25.45 -7.48
CA TYR A 37 -9.69 -26.21 -7.04
C TYR A 37 -10.63 -26.63 -8.18
N LEU A 38 -10.74 -25.82 -9.23
CA LEU A 38 -11.62 -26.09 -10.37
C LEU A 38 -11.05 -27.13 -11.35
N ILE A 39 -9.73 -27.33 -11.35
CA ILE A 39 -9.02 -28.19 -12.32
C ILE A 39 -8.46 -29.45 -11.65
N HIS A 40 -8.43 -29.49 -10.32
CA HIS A 40 -7.99 -30.64 -9.52
C HIS A 40 -9.13 -31.63 -9.29
#